data_AF-A0A7J5PV52-F1
#
_entry.id   AF-A0A7J5PV52-F1
#
_cell.length_a   1.000
_cell.length_b   1.000
_cell.length_c   1.000
_cell.angle_alpha   90.00
_cell.angle_beta   90.00
_cell.angle_gamma   90.00
#
_symmetry.space_group_name_H-M   'P 1'
#
loop_
_entity.id
_entity.type
_entity.pdbx_description
1 polymer ?
#
loop_
_entity_poly.entity_id
_entity_poly.type
_entity_poly.pdbx_seq_one_letter_code
_entity_poly.pdbx_strand_id
1 'polypeptide(L)'
;MINITEKYNQEKESTIQYDVSKLLQTDLSDYLKESLMNLGNPEVDKFVALFPIQGKVRISVIRDSLNGIKEILPENLFEETKSEVTEICDDYKWRNSKKGKLVLQIEDRIKEARLCVATDFPSEHIYIGRNFIEPVSLIVGGYVKELRTKAMIESCLNNMNPPIAIDYRISSCD
;
A
#
# COMPACT_ATOMS: atom_id res chain seq x y z
N MET A 1 14.69 -1.61 34.94
CA MET A 1 13.26 -1.68 34.60
C MET A 1 13.17 -1.33 33.13
N ILE A 2 12.84 -2.29 32.27
CA ILE A 2 12.76 -2.05 30.81
C ILE A 2 11.57 -1.12 30.57
N ASN A 3 11.78 -0.03 29.84
CA ASN A 3 10.70 0.86 29.45
C ASN A 3 9.88 0.17 28.34
N ILE A 4 8.76 -0.46 28.72
CA ILE A 4 7.88 -1.20 27.81
C ILE A 4 7.45 -0.32 26.63
N THR A 5 7.21 0.97 26.87
CA THR A 5 6.84 1.93 25.83
C THR A 5 7.96 2.14 24.81
N GLU A 6 9.21 2.27 25.25
CA GLU A 6 10.37 2.37 24.34
C GLU A 6 10.54 1.10 23.51
N LYS A 7 10.45 -0.07 24.15
CA LYS A 7 10.60 -1.35 23.44
C LYS A 7 9.47 -1.57 22.42
N TYR A 8 8.23 -1.26 22.80
CA TYR A 8 7.08 -1.28 21.91
C TYR A 8 7.29 -0.37 20.70
N ASN A 9 7.75 0.87 20.91
CA ASN A 9 7.98 1.80 19.79
C ASN A 9 9.09 1.30 18.86
N GLN A 10 10.20 0.80 19.39
CA GLN A 10 11.29 0.22 18.58
C GLN A 10 10.82 -0.98 17.75
N GLU A 11 10.09 -1.91 18.38
CA GLU A 11 9.56 -3.10 17.70
C GLU A 11 8.54 -2.71 16.63
N LYS A 12 7.67 -1.74 16.92
CA LYS A 12 6.72 -1.18 15.96
C LYS A 12 7.42 -0.50 14.78
N GLU A 13 8.45 0.30 15.02
CA GLU A 13 9.24 0.97 13.95
C GLU A 13 9.96 -0.02 13.04
N SER A 14 10.33 -1.20 13.54
CA SER A 14 10.92 -2.27 12.73
C SER A 14 9.92 -2.98 11.80
N THR A 15 8.66 -2.56 11.80
CA THR A 15 7.61 -3.11 10.95
C THR A 15 7.00 -2.05 10.04
N ILE A 16 6.53 -2.46 8.86
CA ILE A 16 5.81 -1.58 7.95
C ILE A 16 4.43 -1.30 8.55
N GLN A 17 4.23 -0.05 8.98
CA GLN A 17 3.01 0.41 9.62
C GLN A 17 2.10 1.22 8.68
N TYR A 18 2.64 1.71 7.57
CA TYR A 18 1.92 2.53 6.59
C TYR A 18 1.26 1.68 5.51
N ASP A 19 0.18 2.21 4.94
CA ASP A 19 -0.57 1.59 3.86
C ASP A 19 0.15 1.81 2.51
N VAL A 20 0.79 0.77 1.99
CA VAL A 20 1.50 0.84 0.70
C VAL A 20 0.57 1.18 -0.46
N SER A 21 -0.74 0.90 -0.38
CA SER A 21 -1.66 1.25 -1.47
C SER A 21 -1.72 2.75 -1.73
N LYS A 22 -1.39 3.59 -0.73
CA LYS A 22 -1.32 5.05 -0.85
C LYS A 22 -0.07 5.55 -1.57
N LEU A 23 0.93 4.70 -1.77
CA LEU A 23 2.16 5.03 -2.47
C LEU A 23 2.13 4.64 -3.95
N LEU A 24 1.14 3.85 -4.36
CA LEU A 24 1.01 3.37 -5.73
C LEU A 24 0.39 4.45 -6.60
N GLN A 25 1.10 4.84 -7.65
CA GLN A 25 0.60 5.74 -8.66
C GLN A 25 -0.31 4.98 -9.62
N THR A 26 -1.51 5.53 -9.82
CA THR A 26 -2.45 5.02 -10.83
C THR A 26 -2.86 6.09 -11.82
N ASP A 27 -2.46 7.33 -11.58
CA ASP A 27 -2.95 8.51 -12.26
C ASP A 27 -1.80 9.47 -12.53
N LEU A 28 -1.96 10.32 -13.53
CA LEU A 28 -1.05 11.44 -13.76
C LEU A 28 -1.25 12.49 -12.66
N SER A 29 -0.17 13.16 -12.30
CA SER A 29 -0.15 14.29 -11.38
C SER A 29 -1.05 15.42 -11.91
N ASP A 30 -1.67 16.16 -10.98
CA ASP A 30 -2.56 17.26 -11.34
C ASP A 30 -1.83 18.32 -12.19
N TYR A 31 -0.56 18.59 -11.87
CA TYR A 31 0.30 19.48 -12.64
C TYR A 31 0.49 19.01 -14.08
N LEU A 32 0.81 17.73 -14.29
CA LEU A 32 1.02 17.20 -15.62
C LEU A 32 -0.28 17.16 -16.42
N LYS A 33 -1.39 16.78 -15.79
CA LYS A 33 -2.72 16.84 -16.41
C LYS A 33 -3.06 18.24 -16.88
N GLU A 34 -2.91 19.24 -16.02
CA GLU A 34 -3.17 20.63 -16.38
C GLU A 34 -2.29 21.08 -17.56
N SER A 35 -0.99 20.77 -17.49
CA SER A 35 -0.02 21.09 -18.54
C SER A 35 -0.39 20.46 -19.89
N LEU A 36 -0.82 19.19 -19.88
CA LEU A 36 -1.24 18.46 -21.08
C LEU A 36 -2.56 18.99 -21.64
N MET A 37 -3.57 19.20 -20.79
CA MET A 37 -4.89 19.70 -21.19
C MET A 37 -4.83 21.13 -21.73
N ASN A 38 -3.89 21.96 -21.26
CA ASN A 38 -3.68 23.32 -21.75
C ASN A 38 -3.19 23.39 -23.20
N LEU A 39 -2.75 22.27 -23.80
CA LEU A 39 -2.41 22.20 -25.22
C LEU A 39 -3.66 22.24 -26.12
N GLY A 40 -4.85 21.94 -25.58
CA GLY A 40 -6.12 21.94 -26.32
C GLY A 40 -6.14 20.98 -27.50
N ASN A 41 -5.36 19.89 -27.42
CA ASN A 41 -5.23 18.91 -28.50
C ASN A 41 -6.08 17.67 -28.23
N PRO A 42 -7.02 17.29 -29.11
CA PRO A 42 -7.90 16.15 -28.89
C PRO A 42 -7.20 14.79 -28.70
N GLU A 43 -6.02 14.58 -29.27
CA GLU A 43 -5.26 13.34 -29.08
C GLU A 43 -4.57 13.32 -27.70
N VAL A 44 -4.16 14.48 -27.19
CA VAL A 44 -3.63 14.62 -25.83
C VAL A 44 -4.76 14.42 -24.81
N ASP A 45 -5.94 14.97 -25.05
CA ASP A 45 -7.11 14.78 -24.18
C ASP A 45 -7.49 13.29 -24.06
N LYS A 46 -7.49 12.57 -25.20
CA LYS A 46 -7.72 11.11 -25.22
C LYS A 46 -6.65 10.35 -24.44
N PHE A 47 -5.38 10.76 -24.52
CA PHE A 47 -4.30 10.17 -23.76
C PHE A 47 -4.49 10.40 -22.25
N VAL A 48 -4.78 11.63 -21.83
CA VAL A 48 -5.03 11.97 -20.42
C VAL A 48 -6.21 11.17 -19.86
N ALA A 49 -7.25 10.94 -20.66
CA ALA A 49 -8.41 10.13 -20.27
C ALA A 49 -8.12 8.63 -20.05
N LEU A 50 -6.91 8.15 -20.37
CA LEU A 50 -6.46 6.80 -20.00
C LEU A 50 -6.13 6.68 -18.50
N PHE A 51 -6.03 7.82 -17.80
CA PHE A 51 -5.68 7.92 -16.39
C PHE A 51 -6.86 8.44 -15.56
N PRO A 52 -7.06 7.94 -14.32
CA PRO A 52 -6.30 6.86 -13.69
C PRO A 52 -6.48 5.52 -14.43
N ILE A 53 -5.46 4.66 -14.40
CA ILE A 53 -5.53 3.33 -15.02
C ILE A 53 -6.60 2.52 -14.29
N GLN A 54 -7.68 2.23 -15.00
CA GLN A 54 -8.79 1.42 -14.50
C GLN A 54 -8.92 0.09 -15.25
N GLY A 55 -9.37 -0.94 -14.53
CA GLY A 55 -9.80 -2.20 -15.14
C GLY A 55 -8.71 -2.95 -15.90
N LYS A 56 -8.97 -3.30 -17.17
CA LYS A 56 -8.10 -4.14 -18.02
C LYS A 56 -7.33 -3.33 -19.07
N VAL A 57 -7.15 -2.03 -18.87
CA VAL A 57 -6.34 -1.22 -19.79
C VAL A 57 -4.96 -1.88 -19.92
N ARG A 58 -4.56 -2.11 -21.17
CA ARG A 58 -3.26 -2.73 -21.47
C ARG A 58 -2.21 -1.64 -21.47
N ILE A 59 -1.09 -1.89 -20.79
CA ILE A 59 0.07 -0.99 -20.78
C ILE A 59 0.54 -0.65 -22.20
N SER A 60 0.37 -1.58 -23.16
CA SER A 60 0.66 -1.31 -24.57
C SER A 60 -0.16 -0.14 -25.12
N VAL A 61 -1.47 -0.06 -24.80
CA VAL A 61 -2.34 1.03 -25.27
C VAL A 61 -1.86 2.38 -24.75
N ILE A 62 -1.44 2.45 -23.48
CA ILE A 62 -0.90 3.68 -22.88
C ILE A 62 0.40 4.09 -23.58
N ARG A 63 1.30 3.14 -23.82
CA ARG A 63 2.59 3.40 -24.49
C ARG A 63 2.42 3.81 -25.95
N ASP A 64 1.51 3.17 -26.66
CA ASP A 64 1.19 3.50 -28.05
C ASP A 64 0.59 4.89 -28.14
N SER A 65 -0.33 5.23 -27.21
CA SER A 65 -0.92 6.56 -27.11
C SER A 65 0.12 7.63 -26.77
N LEU A 66 1.05 7.38 -25.84
CA LEU A 66 2.15 8.29 -25.51
C LEU A 66 3.05 8.56 -26.72
N ASN A 67 3.43 7.51 -27.46
CA ASN A 67 4.24 7.66 -28.67
C ASN A 67 3.49 8.42 -29.77
N GLY A 68 2.17 8.25 -29.86
CA GLY A 68 1.31 8.95 -30.82
C GLY A 68 1.26 10.46 -30.61
N ILE A 69 1.44 10.93 -29.37
CA ILE A 69 1.44 12.36 -29.03
C ILE A 69 2.85 12.98 -28.95
N LYS A 70 3.90 12.22 -29.23
CA LYS A 70 5.30 12.68 -29.10
C LYS A 70 5.59 13.95 -29.89
N GLU A 71 5.17 14.00 -31.15
CA GLU A 71 5.42 15.15 -32.05
C GLU A 71 4.51 16.36 -31.74
N ILE A 72 3.51 16.18 -30.86
CA ILE A 72 2.60 17.24 -30.40
C ILE A 72 3.19 17.95 -29.16
N LEU A 73 3.91 17.20 -28.34
CA LEU A 73 4.43 17.67 -27.06
C LEU A 73 5.77 18.39 -27.22
N PRO A 74 5.98 19.52 -26.52
CA PRO A 74 7.32 20.04 -26.29
C PRO A 74 8.22 18.96 -25.67
N GLU A 75 9.49 18.90 -26.07
CA GLU A 75 10.42 17.82 -25.70
C GLU A 75 10.51 17.60 -24.18
N ASN A 76 10.59 18.69 -23.41
CA ASN A 76 10.63 18.63 -21.95
C ASN A 76 9.35 18.02 -21.36
N LEU A 77 8.18 18.43 -21.84
CA LEU A 77 6.89 17.94 -21.39
C LEU A 77 6.69 16.46 -21.78
N PHE A 78 7.20 16.06 -22.96
CA PHE A 78 7.17 14.67 -23.38
C PHE A 78 8.00 13.77 -22.46
N GLU A 79 9.24 14.16 -22.14
CA GLU A 79 10.10 13.35 -21.26
C GLU A 79 9.57 13.29 -19.82
N GLU A 80 9.01 14.38 -19.30
CA GLU A 80 8.32 14.38 -18.01
C GLU A 80 7.12 13.43 -18.01
N THR A 81 6.25 13.55 -19.02
CA THR A 81 5.09 12.65 -19.20
C THR A 81 5.52 11.20 -19.27
N LYS A 82 6.56 10.90 -20.05
CA LYS A 82 7.09 9.55 -20.23
C LYS A 82 7.66 8.97 -18.93
N SER A 83 8.32 9.79 -18.11
CA SER A 83 8.81 9.38 -16.80
C SER A 83 7.65 8.96 -15.89
N GLU A 84 6.64 9.83 -15.74
CA GLU A 84 5.50 9.56 -14.87
C GLU A 84 4.66 8.36 -15.35
N VAL A 85 4.43 8.25 -16.67
CA VAL A 85 3.79 7.06 -17.26
C VAL A 85 4.55 5.78 -16.95
N THR A 86 5.88 5.84 -16.91
CA THR A 86 6.70 4.67 -16.60
C THR A 86 6.48 4.22 -15.16
N GLU A 87 6.49 5.15 -14.21
CA GLU A 87 6.21 4.89 -12.80
C GLU A 87 4.81 4.30 -12.60
N ILE A 88 3.78 4.94 -13.14
CA ILE A 88 2.40 4.45 -13.08
C ILE A 88 2.28 3.04 -13.66
N CYS A 89 2.95 2.78 -14.80
CA CYS A 89 2.92 1.45 -15.43
C CYS A 89 3.60 0.38 -14.56
N ASP A 90 4.69 0.72 -13.88
CA ASP A 90 5.40 -0.21 -13.02
C ASP A 90 4.62 -0.51 -11.73
N ASP A 91 3.99 0.50 -11.14
CA ASP A 91 3.06 0.32 -10.02
C ASP A 91 1.84 -0.51 -10.42
N TYR A 92 1.27 -0.25 -11.60
CA TYR A 92 0.17 -1.05 -12.13
C TYR A 92 0.57 -2.51 -12.37
N LYS A 93 1.78 -2.80 -12.90
CA LYS A 93 2.29 -4.18 -13.02
C LYS A 93 2.46 -4.81 -11.64
N TRP A 94 3.07 -4.10 -10.71
CA TRP A 94 3.32 -4.60 -9.37
C TRP A 94 2.01 -4.95 -8.67
N ARG A 95 1.03 -4.03 -8.67
CA ARG A 95 -0.31 -4.21 -8.12
C ARG A 95 -1.01 -5.44 -8.68
N ASN A 96 -0.82 -5.71 -9.98
CA ASN A 96 -1.43 -6.85 -10.65
C ASN A 96 -0.63 -8.15 -10.58
N SER A 97 0.62 -8.11 -10.11
CA SER A 97 1.45 -9.29 -9.88
C SER A 97 0.90 -10.16 -8.75
N LYS A 98 1.31 -11.43 -8.70
CA LYS A 98 0.94 -12.34 -7.59
C LYS A 98 1.35 -11.76 -6.23
N LYS A 99 2.57 -11.21 -6.15
CA LYS A 99 3.14 -10.65 -4.92
C LYS A 99 2.40 -9.38 -4.49
N GLY A 100 2.17 -8.43 -5.41
CA GLY A 100 1.47 -7.18 -5.09
C GLY A 100 0.02 -7.42 -4.67
N LYS A 101 -0.70 -8.33 -5.34
CA LYS A 101 -2.06 -8.71 -4.92
C LYS A 101 -2.11 -9.26 -3.51
N LEU A 102 -1.18 -10.16 -3.16
CA LEU A 102 -1.12 -10.73 -1.81
C LEU A 102 -0.75 -9.67 -0.76
N VAL A 103 0.20 -8.79 -1.06
CA VAL A 103 0.54 -7.66 -0.17
C VAL A 103 -0.66 -6.76 0.08
N LEU A 104 -1.41 -6.40 -0.96
CA LEU A 104 -2.61 -5.55 -0.82
C LEU A 104 -3.73 -6.25 -0.02
N GLN A 105 -3.92 -7.56 -0.21
CA GLN A 105 -4.83 -8.34 0.62
C GLN A 105 -4.41 -8.37 2.10
N ILE A 106 -3.11 -8.47 2.38
CA ILE A 106 -2.59 -8.38 3.75
C ILE A 106 -2.87 -6.97 4.32
N GLU A 107 -2.65 -5.90 3.55
CA GLU A 107 -2.93 -4.52 3.98
C GLU A 107 -4.39 -4.28 4.35
N ASP A 108 -5.33 -4.75 3.53
CA ASP A 108 -6.76 -4.62 3.83
C ASP A 108 -7.10 -5.34 5.15
N ARG A 109 -6.49 -6.49 5.39
CA ARG A 109 -6.67 -7.26 6.63
C ARG A 109 -6.00 -6.64 7.83
N ILE A 110 -4.86 -5.97 7.65
CA ILE A 110 -4.22 -5.17 8.72
C ILE A 110 -5.15 -4.04 9.16
N LYS A 111 -5.83 -3.36 8.24
CA LYS A 111 -6.78 -2.29 8.58
C LYS A 111 -7.93 -2.80 9.44
N GLU A 112 -8.54 -3.92 9.05
CA GLU A 112 -9.61 -4.58 9.81
C GLU A 112 -9.12 -5.07 11.17
N ALA A 113 -7.96 -5.72 11.22
CA ALA A 113 -7.36 -6.23 12.44
C ALA A 113 -7.05 -5.11 13.45
N ARG A 114 -6.47 -4.00 12.98
CA ARG A 114 -6.22 -2.81 13.81
C ARG A 114 -7.52 -2.24 14.38
N LEU A 115 -8.62 -2.29 13.61
CA LEU A 115 -9.94 -1.87 14.08
C LEU A 115 -10.53 -2.83 15.13
N CYS A 116 -10.45 -4.17 14.99
CA CYS A 116 -10.84 -5.13 16.07
C CYS A 116 -10.06 -4.79 17.34
N VAL A 117 -8.73 -4.71 17.23
CA VAL A 117 -7.88 -4.53 18.41
C VAL A 117 -8.14 -3.20 19.11
N ALA A 118 -8.27 -2.10 18.37
CA ALA A 118 -8.58 -0.80 18.97
C ALA A 118 -9.97 -0.75 19.63
N THR A 119 -10.92 -1.55 19.15
CA THR A 119 -12.31 -1.56 19.67
C THR A 119 -12.45 -2.49 20.88
N ASP A 120 -11.94 -3.72 20.76
CA ASP A 120 -12.17 -4.79 21.74
C ASP A 120 -11.08 -4.84 22.82
N PHE A 121 -9.88 -4.32 22.53
CA PHE A 121 -8.72 -4.32 23.43
C PHE A 121 -8.04 -2.94 23.54
N PRO A 122 -8.79 -1.86 23.85
CA PRO A 122 -8.28 -0.48 23.78
C PRO A 122 -7.16 -0.16 24.78
N SER A 123 -6.98 -0.98 25.83
CA SER A 123 -5.95 -0.78 26.85
C SER A 123 -4.62 -1.47 26.56
N GLU A 124 -4.55 -2.30 25.50
CA GLU A 124 -3.38 -3.12 25.23
C GLU A 124 -2.45 -2.47 24.20
N HIS A 125 -1.14 -2.65 24.37
CA HIS A 125 -0.13 -2.06 23.48
C HIS A 125 0.15 -3.02 22.34
N ILE A 126 -0.72 -3.03 21.33
CA ILE A 126 -0.61 -3.93 20.17
C ILE A 126 -0.31 -3.12 18.90
N TYR A 127 0.69 -3.57 18.14
CA TYR A 127 0.94 -3.13 16.78
C TYR A 127 0.71 -4.28 15.81
N ILE A 128 0.19 -3.94 14.63
CA ILE A 128 -0.08 -4.91 13.55
C ILE A 128 0.51 -4.32 12.29
N GLY A 129 1.36 -5.06 11.59
CA GLY A 129 2.07 -4.57 10.42
C GLY A 129 2.67 -5.69 9.60
N ARG A 130 3.53 -5.33 8.64
CA ARG A 130 4.28 -6.30 7.83
C ARG A 130 5.76 -6.25 8.18
N ASN A 131 6.49 -7.33 7.93
CA ASN A 131 7.94 -7.31 8.09
C ASN A 131 8.59 -6.38 7.05
N PHE A 132 9.56 -5.59 7.49
CA PHE A 132 10.31 -4.68 6.61
C PHE A 132 11.17 -5.43 5.58
N ILE A 133 11.80 -6.55 5.98
CA ILE A 133 12.68 -7.38 5.14
C ILE A 133 11.86 -8.30 4.23
N GLU A 134 10.78 -8.88 4.76
CA GLU A 134 9.88 -9.77 4.01
C GLU A 134 8.45 -9.21 3.98
N PRO A 135 8.12 -8.33 3.01
CA PRO A 135 6.84 -7.62 3.00
C PRO A 135 5.60 -8.51 2.79
N VAL A 136 5.79 -9.79 2.45
CA VAL A 136 4.73 -10.81 2.36
C VAL A 136 4.66 -11.56 3.69
N SER A 137 4.34 -10.81 4.75
CA SER A 137 4.21 -11.34 6.10
C SER A 137 3.27 -10.45 6.89
N LEU A 138 2.69 -11.01 7.94
CA LEU A 138 1.82 -10.29 8.87
C LEU A 138 2.35 -10.52 10.28
N ILE A 139 2.77 -9.43 10.93
CA ILE A 139 3.29 -9.43 12.30
C ILE A 139 2.24 -8.77 13.20
N VAL A 140 1.90 -9.46 14.29
CA VAL A 140 1.14 -8.89 15.39
C VAL A 140 2.03 -8.95 16.62
N GLY A 141 2.51 -7.81 17.08
CA GLY A 141 3.36 -7.72 18.25
C GLY A 141 2.82 -6.76 19.28
N GLY A 142 3.40 -6.81 20.48
CA GLY A 142 2.98 -5.91 21.53
C GLY A 142 3.09 -6.50 22.93
N TYR A 143 2.50 -5.77 23.87
CA TYR A 143 2.53 -6.06 25.29
C TYR A 143 1.12 -6.08 25.83
N VAL A 144 0.78 -7.19 26.47
CA VAL A 144 -0.48 -7.33 27.21
C VAL A 144 -0.19 -7.49 28.69
N LYS A 145 -1.17 -7.15 29.52
CA LYS A 145 -1.08 -7.44 30.96
C LYS A 145 -1.14 -8.95 31.18
N GLU A 146 -2.26 -9.56 30.80
CA GLU A 146 -2.57 -10.96 31.13
C GLU A 146 -2.37 -11.91 29.94
N LEU A 147 -1.88 -13.13 30.22
CA LEU A 147 -1.78 -14.22 29.24
C LEU A 147 -3.13 -14.58 28.59
N ARG A 148 -4.23 -14.44 29.35
CA ARG A 148 -5.58 -14.68 28.83
C ARG A 148 -5.94 -13.68 27.72
N THR A 149 -5.57 -12.41 27.89
CA THR A 149 -5.80 -11.36 26.89
C THR A 149 -5.04 -11.63 25.61
N LYS A 150 -3.78 -12.10 25.71
CA LYS A 150 -3.02 -12.57 24.54
C LYS A 150 -3.80 -13.63 23.76
N ALA A 151 -4.27 -14.68 24.43
CA ALA A 151 -5.02 -15.76 23.77
C ALA A 151 -6.32 -15.26 23.13
N MET A 152 -7.02 -14.29 23.74
CA MET A 152 -8.22 -13.68 23.17
C MET A 152 -7.93 -12.86 21.91
N ILE A 153 -6.84 -12.08 21.90
CA ILE A 153 -6.41 -11.30 20.72
C ILE A 153 -6.03 -12.25 19.58
N GLU A 154 -5.19 -13.26 19.85
CA GLU A 154 -4.81 -14.27 18.86
C GLU A 154 -6.03 -14.98 18.27
N SER A 155 -7.04 -15.28 19.10
CA SER A 155 -8.29 -15.86 18.64
C SER A 155 -9.14 -14.88 17.79
N CYS A 156 -9.29 -13.59 18.17
CA CYS A 156 -9.98 -12.59 17.33
C CYS A 156 -9.36 -12.59 15.93
N LEU A 157 -8.04 -12.44 15.87
CA LEU A 157 -7.32 -12.22 14.63
C LEU A 157 -7.26 -13.47 13.75
N ASN A 158 -7.14 -14.66 14.32
CA ASN A 158 -7.20 -15.91 13.55
C ASN A 158 -8.61 -16.13 12.94
N ASN A 159 -9.67 -15.77 13.68
CA ASN A 159 -11.05 -15.90 13.20
C ASN A 159 -11.40 -14.94 12.04
N MET A 160 -10.58 -13.92 11.80
CA MET A 160 -10.69 -13.04 10.63
C MET A 160 -10.24 -13.69 9.31
N ASN A 161 -9.74 -14.93 9.36
CA ASN A 161 -9.22 -15.66 8.20
C ASN A 161 -8.14 -14.85 7.46
N PRO A 162 -6.98 -14.60 8.10
CA PRO A 162 -5.92 -13.82 7.49
C PRO A 162 -5.39 -14.54 6.22
N PRO A 163 -4.98 -13.79 5.18
CA PRO A 163 -4.55 -14.34 3.90
C PRO A 163 -3.18 -15.03 3.99
N ILE A 164 -2.49 -14.88 5.12
CA ILE A 164 -1.23 -15.52 5.45
C ILE A 164 -1.21 -15.81 6.96
N ALA A 165 -0.37 -16.76 7.38
CA ALA A 165 -0.11 -17.00 8.79
C ALA A 165 0.38 -15.73 9.50
N ILE A 166 -0.13 -15.49 10.70
CA ILE A 166 0.27 -14.37 11.55
C ILE A 166 1.49 -14.80 12.38
N ASP A 167 2.53 -13.98 12.34
CA ASP A 167 3.69 -14.07 13.25
C ASP A 167 3.38 -13.28 14.53
N TYR A 168 3.00 -14.02 15.59
CA TYR A 168 2.65 -13.44 16.87
C TYR A 168 3.90 -13.20 17.73
N ARG A 169 4.11 -11.92 18.07
CA ARG A 169 5.20 -11.42 18.93
C ARG A 169 4.64 -10.67 20.14
N ILE A 170 3.56 -11.19 20.72
CA ILE A 170 2.90 -10.62 21.88
C ILE A 170 3.55 -11.18 23.16
N SER A 171 4.02 -10.28 24.02
CA SER A 171 4.59 -10.62 25.33
C SER A 171 3.61 -10.27 26.44
N SER A 172 3.55 -11.07 27.51
CA SER A 172 2.85 -10.73 28.75
C SER A 172 3.78 -9.97 29.69
N CYS A 173 3.24 -9.02 30.45
CA CYS A 173 3.98 -8.24 31.44
C CYS A 173 3.81 -8.74 32.89
N ASP A 174 3.00 -9.78 33.10
CA ASP A 174 2.91 -10.54 34.34
C ASP A 174 4.20 -11.30 34.68
#